data_AF-A0A0A9HRR5-F1
#
_entry.id   AF-A0A0A9HRR5-F1
#
_cell.length_a   1.000
_cell.length_b   1.000
_cell.length_c   1.000
_cell.angle_alpha   90.00
_cell.angle_beta   90.00
_cell.angle_gamma   90.00
#
_symmetry.space_group_name_H-M   'P 1'
#
loop_
_entity.id
_entity.type
_entity.pdbx_description
1 polymer ?
#
loop_
_entity_poly.entity_id
_entity_poly.type
_entity_poly.pdbx_seq_one_letter_code
_entity_poly.pdbx_strand_id
1 'polypeptide(L)'
;MGPAHIIVLSSYSGFGKYTPQFKWLEAELARVDRSETPWLFISSHAPWYNSNNFHYMEGEPMRVQFEKMAIDARVDVVFAGHVHAYERSHRFSNIRYNITDGKCTPVPDRRAPVYITIGDGGNIEGLADELTWPQPAYSAFREYSFGHAVLDIKNRTHAYYAWYRNHDGNKVAADTMWFTNRYHMPNHDESLSAAAKVAYA
;
A
#
# COMPACT_ATOMS: atom_id res chain seq x y z
N MET A 1 6.23 -8.18 15.63
CA MET A 1 5.06 -8.75 16.33
C MET A 1 4.73 -10.10 15.70
N GLY A 2 4.97 -11.21 16.39
CA GLY A 2 4.85 -12.54 15.78
C GLY A 2 5.66 -12.62 14.46
N PRO A 3 5.10 -13.12 13.35
CA PRO A 3 5.80 -13.28 12.07
C PRO A 3 5.98 -11.96 11.28
N ALA A 4 5.64 -10.81 11.85
CA ALA A 4 5.65 -9.52 11.17
C ALA A 4 6.69 -8.54 11.73
N HIS A 5 7.46 -7.93 10.83
CA HIS A 5 8.24 -6.71 11.05
C HIS A 5 7.42 -5.52 10.56
N ILE A 6 7.16 -4.55 11.43
CA ILE A 6 6.32 -3.39 11.11
C ILE A 6 7.16 -2.13 11.27
N ILE A 7 7.27 -1.38 10.17
CA ILE A 7 7.93 -0.07 10.13
C ILE A 7 6.83 1.00 10.16
N VAL A 8 6.93 1.94 11.09
CA VAL A 8 5.97 3.05 11.20
C VAL A 8 6.69 4.35 10.85
N LEU A 9 6.20 5.03 9.82
CA LEU A 9 6.74 6.29 9.32
C LEU A 9 5.82 7.45 9.68
N SER A 10 6.43 8.60 9.92
CA SER A 10 5.75 9.87 10.14
C SER A 10 5.71 10.66 8.83
N SER A 11 4.52 10.79 8.24
CA SER A 11 4.24 11.63 7.07
C SER A 11 4.55 13.11 7.30
N TYR A 12 4.59 13.55 8.56
CA TYR A 12 4.68 14.97 8.95
C TYR A 12 5.97 15.34 9.67
N SER A 13 6.94 14.42 9.72
CA SER A 13 8.31 14.71 10.18
C SER A 13 9.24 14.82 8.97
N GLY A 14 10.38 15.51 9.12
CA GLY A 14 11.36 15.57 8.03
C GLY A 14 11.83 14.18 7.59
N PHE A 15 11.64 13.87 6.30
CA PHE A 15 12.05 12.59 5.68
C PHE A 15 13.01 12.75 4.51
N GLY A 16 13.46 13.97 4.19
CA GLY A 16 14.45 14.19 3.15
C GLY A 16 15.76 13.45 3.43
N LYS A 17 16.56 13.21 2.38
CA LYS A 17 17.87 12.57 2.51
C LYS A 17 18.68 13.17 3.66
N TYR A 18 19.26 12.28 4.48
CA TYR A 18 20.06 12.59 5.68
C TYR A 18 19.31 13.06 6.92
N THR A 19 17.99 13.25 6.87
CA THR A 19 17.18 13.49 8.09
C THR A 19 17.20 12.28 9.02
N PRO A 20 16.86 12.43 10.32
CA PRO A 20 16.79 11.33 11.26
C PRO A 20 15.89 10.18 10.79
N GLN A 21 14.68 10.49 10.29
CA GLN A 21 13.75 9.47 9.79
C GLN A 21 14.30 8.73 8.56
N PHE A 22 14.94 9.45 7.62
CA PHE A 22 15.55 8.83 6.45
C PHE A 22 16.66 7.84 6.84
N LYS A 23 17.61 8.28 7.68
CA LYS A 23 18.74 7.44 8.11
C LYS A 23 18.28 6.27 8.97
N TRP A 24 17.27 6.50 9.81
CA TRP A 24 16.66 5.45 10.62
C TRP A 24 16.02 4.39 9.73
N LEU A 25 15.25 4.78 8.71
CA LEU A 25 14.61 3.82 7.80
C LEU A 25 15.66 3.00 7.04
N GLU A 26 16.71 3.63 6.53
CA GLU A 26 17.81 2.94 5.84
C GLU A 26 18.46 1.88 6.75
N ALA A 27 18.75 2.23 8.01
CA ALA A 27 19.31 1.30 8.98
C ALA A 27 18.32 0.20 9.38
N GLU A 28 17.03 0.54 9.54
CA GLU A 28 16.00 -0.40 9.97
C GLU A 28 15.71 -1.44 8.89
N LEU A 29 15.65 -1.04 7.61
CA LEU A 29 15.48 -1.97 6.50
C LEU A 29 16.64 -2.98 6.40
N ALA A 30 17.86 -2.56 6.74
CA ALA A 30 19.02 -3.46 6.78
C ALA A 30 18.97 -4.49 7.93
N ARG A 31 18.15 -4.25 8.97
CA ARG A 31 17.98 -5.14 10.13
C ARG A 31 16.86 -6.16 9.96
N VAL A 32 16.05 -6.05 8.91
CA VAL A 32 14.93 -6.96 8.69
C VAL A 32 15.45 -8.37 8.39
N ASP A 33 15.19 -9.30 9.31
CA ASP A 33 15.43 -10.73 9.09
C ASP A 33 14.14 -11.41 8.62
N ARG A 34 14.09 -11.79 7.34
CA ARG A 34 12.92 -12.45 6.71
C ARG A 34 12.79 -13.93 7.08
N SER A 35 13.78 -14.52 7.75
CA SER A 35 13.69 -15.87 8.30
C SER A 35 12.95 -15.90 9.65
N GLU A 36 13.09 -14.85 10.45
CA GLU A 36 12.37 -14.65 11.71
C GLU A 36 11.00 -13.98 11.48
N THR A 37 11.02 -12.89 10.70
CA THR A 37 9.84 -12.06 10.40
C THR A 37 9.57 -12.07 8.89
N PRO A 38 8.90 -13.10 8.35
CA PRO A 38 8.70 -13.21 6.91
C PRO A 38 7.91 -12.05 6.32
N TRP A 39 6.98 -11.45 7.07
CA TRP A 39 6.13 -10.37 6.61
C TRP A 39 6.72 -9.01 6.98
N LEU A 40 6.91 -8.14 5.98
CA LEU A 40 7.37 -6.77 6.17
C LEU A 40 6.28 -5.79 5.77
N PHE A 41 5.84 -4.97 6.72
CA PHE A 41 4.83 -3.95 6.50
C PHE A 41 5.37 -2.56 6.79
N ILE A 42 4.88 -1.57 6.04
CA ILE A 42 5.06 -0.16 6.35
C ILE A 42 3.71 0.45 6.68
N SER A 43 3.66 1.32 7.67
CA SER A 43 2.53 2.19 7.96
C SER A 43 2.96 3.65 7.83
N SER A 44 2.20 4.47 7.11
CA SER A 44 2.33 5.94 7.11
C SER A 44 0.94 6.56 7.18
N HIS A 45 0.81 7.85 7.53
CA HIS A 45 -0.53 8.45 7.58
C HIS A 45 -1.05 8.78 6.17
N ALA A 46 -0.30 9.60 5.42
CA ALA A 46 -0.66 9.98 4.05
C ALA A 46 -0.35 8.85 3.04
N PRO A 47 -1.30 8.45 2.19
CA PRO A 47 -1.12 7.38 1.22
C PRO A 47 -0.21 7.78 0.05
N TRP A 48 0.69 6.89 -0.36
CA TRP A 48 1.58 7.12 -1.51
C TRP A 48 0.89 6.91 -2.85
N TYR A 49 -0.16 6.10 -2.87
CA TYR A 49 -1.07 5.91 -3.99
C TYR A 49 -2.49 6.20 -3.49
N ASN A 50 -3.15 7.15 -4.14
CA ASN A 50 -4.50 7.61 -3.79
C ASN A 50 -5.21 8.04 -5.08
N SER A 51 -6.37 7.45 -5.35
CA SER A 51 -7.23 7.83 -6.47
C SER A 51 -8.52 8.54 -6.04
N ASN A 52 -8.56 9.06 -4.82
CA ASN A 52 -9.55 10.01 -4.33
C ASN A 52 -9.09 11.46 -4.58
N ASN A 53 -10.00 12.36 -4.91
CA ASN A 53 -9.70 13.78 -5.09
C ASN A 53 -9.30 14.44 -3.76
N PHE A 54 -9.84 13.94 -2.64
CA PHE A 54 -9.42 14.35 -1.30
C PHE A 54 -7.97 13.90 -1.04
N HIS A 55 -7.10 14.84 -0.68
CA HIS A 55 -5.66 14.64 -0.49
C HIS A 55 -4.93 14.00 -1.69
N TYR A 56 -5.44 14.26 -2.91
CA TYR A 56 -4.81 13.74 -4.13
C TYR A 56 -3.37 14.24 -4.25
N MET A 57 -2.44 13.31 -4.52
CA MET A 57 -1.00 13.57 -4.66
C MET A 57 -0.26 14.11 -3.42
N GLU A 58 -0.88 14.20 -2.24
CA GLU A 58 -0.18 14.67 -1.03
C GLU A 58 0.96 13.74 -0.58
N GLY A 59 0.85 12.43 -0.87
CA GLY A 59 1.89 11.44 -0.57
C GLY A 59 3.09 11.45 -1.52
N GLU A 60 3.05 12.21 -2.63
CA GLU A 60 4.09 12.21 -3.66
C GLU A 60 5.51 12.49 -3.12
N PRO A 61 5.73 13.48 -2.22
CA PRO A 61 7.07 13.74 -1.70
C PRO A 61 7.68 12.53 -0.96
N MET A 62 6.87 11.80 -0.20
CA MET A 62 7.33 10.60 0.51
C MET A 62 7.48 9.42 -0.45
N ARG A 63 6.59 9.28 -1.45
CA ARG A 63 6.70 8.26 -2.50
C ARG A 63 8.03 8.39 -3.25
N VAL A 64 8.37 9.59 -3.71
CA VAL A 64 9.67 9.87 -4.37
C VAL A 64 10.85 9.46 -3.49
N GLN A 65 10.73 9.65 -2.17
CA GLN A 65 11.82 9.38 -1.26
C GLN A 65 11.99 7.90 -0.90
N PHE A 66 10.89 7.16 -0.71
CA PHE A 66 10.88 5.85 -0.07
C PHE A 66 10.30 4.70 -0.91
N GLU A 67 9.59 4.96 -2.01
CA GLU A 67 9.00 3.90 -2.84
C GLU A 67 10.06 2.90 -3.30
N LYS A 68 11.20 3.40 -3.79
CA LYS A 68 12.31 2.55 -4.21
C LYS A 68 12.86 1.71 -3.05
N MET A 69 13.00 2.30 -1.86
CA MET A 69 13.49 1.59 -0.68
C MET A 69 12.53 0.46 -0.28
N ALA A 70 11.22 0.71 -0.31
CA ALA A 70 10.20 -0.29 -0.02
C ALA A 70 10.22 -1.46 -1.02
N ILE A 71 10.40 -1.15 -2.31
CA ILE A 71 10.52 -2.16 -3.39
C ILE A 71 11.80 -2.99 -3.20
N ASP A 72 12.94 -2.34 -2.98
CA ASP A 72 14.23 -3.02 -2.81
C ASP A 72 14.21 -3.95 -1.58
N ALA A 73 13.55 -3.52 -0.49
CA ALA A 73 13.37 -4.30 0.73
C ALA A 73 12.25 -5.36 0.63
N ARG A 74 11.56 -5.46 -0.51
CA ARG A 74 10.45 -6.41 -0.76
C ARG A 74 9.35 -6.28 0.30
N VAL A 75 8.95 -5.04 0.60
CA VAL A 75 7.79 -4.77 1.48
C VAL A 75 6.56 -5.47 0.91
N ASP A 76 5.79 -6.13 1.77
CA ASP A 76 4.61 -6.88 1.35
C ASP A 76 3.42 -5.95 1.11
N VAL A 77 3.15 -5.06 2.07
CA VAL A 77 2.02 -4.11 2.08
C VAL A 77 2.43 -2.79 2.75
N VAL A 78 1.95 -1.67 2.20
CA VAL A 78 2.01 -0.34 2.81
C VAL A 78 0.59 0.09 3.18
N PHE A 79 0.35 0.35 4.47
CA PHE A 79 -0.92 0.82 4.99
C PHE A 79 -0.89 2.34 5.21
N ALA A 80 -1.97 2.99 4.84
CA ALA A 80 -2.20 4.41 5.11
C ALA A 80 -3.65 4.69 5.51
N GLY A 81 -3.85 5.86 6.12
CA GLY A 81 -5.17 6.40 6.43
C GLY A 81 -5.37 7.69 5.66
N HIS A 82 -5.63 8.78 6.40
CA HIS A 82 -5.74 10.15 5.92
C HIS A 82 -6.95 10.42 5.02
N VAL A 83 -7.08 9.70 3.91
CA VAL A 83 -8.26 9.73 3.05
C VAL A 83 -9.36 8.91 3.72
N HIS A 84 -10.52 9.53 3.91
CA HIS A 84 -11.67 8.95 4.62
C HIS A 84 -12.48 7.98 3.74
N ALA A 85 -11.80 7.01 3.16
CA ALA A 85 -12.36 5.98 2.29
C ALA A 85 -11.45 4.74 2.30
N TYR A 86 -11.87 3.68 1.62
CA TYR A 86 -11.07 2.49 1.40
C TYR A 86 -10.54 2.44 -0.04
N GLU A 87 -9.26 2.09 -0.20
CA GLU A 87 -8.66 1.79 -1.49
C GLU A 87 -7.57 0.73 -1.36
N ARG A 88 -7.51 -0.19 -2.32
CA ARG A 88 -6.45 -1.20 -2.47
C ARG A 88 -5.87 -1.13 -3.87
N SER A 89 -4.55 -1.03 -3.97
CA SER A 89 -3.84 -1.02 -5.24
C SER A 89 -3.56 -2.44 -5.76
N HIS A 90 -3.26 -2.53 -7.05
CA HIS A 90 -2.41 -3.59 -7.59
C HIS A 90 -0.94 -3.33 -7.23
N ARG A 91 -0.05 -4.29 -7.51
CA ARG A 91 1.40 -4.08 -7.36
C ARG A 91 1.95 -3.27 -8.52
N PHE A 92 2.02 -1.97 -8.33
CA PHE A 92 2.54 -1.00 -9.28
C PHE A 92 3.72 -0.26 -8.67
N SER A 93 4.61 0.24 -9.53
CA SER A 93 5.66 1.15 -9.13
C SER A 93 5.79 2.31 -10.10
N ASN A 94 6.27 3.45 -9.60
CA ASN A 94 6.60 4.63 -10.39
C ASN A 94 7.98 5.19 -10.04
N ILE A 95 8.98 4.32 -10.10
CA ILE A 95 10.38 4.60 -9.72
C ILE A 95 11.34 4.81 -10.90
N ARG A 96 10.83 4.86 -12.14
CA ARG A 96 11.67 4.92 -13.36
C ARG A 96 11.98 6.33 -13.83
N TYR A 97 11.27 7.32 -13.29
CA TYR A 97 11.39 8.71 -13.73
C TYR A 97 12.79 9.27 -13.45
N ASN A 98 13.44 9.82 -14.47
CA ASN A 98 14.76 10.42 -14.37
C ASN A 98 14.80 11.88 -14.87
N ILE A 99 13.65 12.56 -14.90
CA ILE A 99 13.42 13.88 -15.50
C ILE A 99 13.41 13.88 -17.03
N THR A 100 14.39 13.27 -17.71
CA THR A 100 14.58 13.43 -19.16
C THR A 100 13.89 12.38 -20.02
N ASP A 101 13.59 11.20 -19.49
CA ASP A 101 13.00 10.09 -20.24
C ASP A 101 11.47 10.02 -20.20
N GLY A 102 10.84 10.90 -19.43
CA GLY A 102 9.39 11.01 -19.31
C GLY A 102 8.69 9.79 -18.69
N LYS A 103 9.41 8.85 -18.08
CA LYS A 103 8.81 7.62 -17.52
C LYS A 103 8.19 7.83 -16.15
N CYS A 104 7.12 8.61 -16.10
CA CYS A 104 6.38 9.00 -14.89
C CYS A 104 5.02 8.29 -14.72
N THR A 105 4.69 7.34 -15.58
CA THR A 105 3.46 6.53 -15.47
C THR A 105 3.72 5.31 -14.58
N PRO A 106 2.91 5.07 -13.53
CA PRO A 106 2.98 3.84 -12.77
C PRO A 106 2.79 2.61 -13.67
N VAL A 107 3.59 1.59 -13.46
CA VAL A 107 3.56 0.35 -14.24
C VAL A 107 3.50 -0.88 -13.33
N PRO A 108 2.91 -2.00 -13.79
CA PRO A 108 2.93 -3.24 -13.03
C PRO A 108 4.37 -3.63 -12.65
N ASP A 109 4.60 -3.90 -11.35
CA ASP A 109 5.88 -4.37 -10.83
C ASP A 109 5.64 -5.39 -9.72
N ARG A 110 5.99 -6.66 -9.97
CA ARG A 110 5.80 -7.76 -9.00
C ARG A 110 6.52 -7.53 -7.67
N ARG A 111 7.58 -6.72 -7.70
CA ARG A 111 8.43 -6.42 -6.55
C ARG A 111 7.81 -5.35 -5.64
N ALA A 112 6.84 -4.59 -6.14
CA ALA A 112 6.20 -3.54 -5.37
C ALA A 112 5.26 -4.09 -4.29
N PRO A 113 5.12 -3.38 -3.16
CA PRO A 113 4.07 -3.68 -2.19
C PRO A 113 2.68 -3.45 -2.81
N VAL A 114 1.65 -3.96 -2.13
CA VAL A 114 0.30 -3.44 -2.31
C VAL A 114 0.13 -2.23 -1.40
N TYR A 115 -0.49 -1.17 -1.90
CA TYR A 115 -0.82 0.03 -1.14
C TYR A 115 -2.28 -0.06 -0.73
N ILE A 116 -2.56 0.18 0.55
CA ILE A 116 -3.91 0.16 1.11
C ILE A 116 -4.17 1.46 1.86
N THR A 117 -5.22 2.15 1.47
CA THR A 117 -5.85 3.24 2.22
C THR A 117 -6.99 2.64 3.04
N ILE A 118 -6.92 2.78 4.36
CA ILE A 118 -7.89 2.30 5.35
C ILE A 118 -8.17 3.40 6.39
N GLY A 119 -8.48 4.61 5.90
CA GLY A 119 -8.75 5.81 6.71
C GLY A 119 -10.22 6.01 7.06
N ASP A 120 -11.04 4.99 6.83
CA ASP A 120 -12.50 4.96 6.86
C ASP A 120 -13.09 4.56 8.22
N GLY A 121 -12.39 4.89 9.31
CA GLY A 121 -12.78 4.47 10.67
C GLY A 121 -13.99 5.19 11.29
N GLY A 122 -14.61 6.17 10.62
CA GLY A 122 -15.74 6.93 11.15
C GLY A 122 -15.39 8.30 11.75
N ASN A 123 -14.48 9.04 11.12
CA ASN A 123 -14.10 10.38 11.56
C ASN A 123 -15.27 11.38 11.46
N ILE A 124 -15.14 12.53 12.14
CA ILE A 124 -16.18 13.58 12.19
C ILE A 124 -16.35 14.36 10.88
N GLU A 125 -15.33 14.39 10.03
CA GLU A 125 -15.33 15.14 8.76
C GLU A 125 -16.17 14.43 7.68
N GLY A 126 -16.48 13.15 7.88
CA GLY A 126 -17.29 12.35 6.97
C GLY A 126 -16.46 11.50 6.01
N LEU A 127 -17.13 10.96 4.99
CA LEU A 127 -16.50 10.15 3.94
C LEU A 127 -15.91 11.04 2.85
N ALA A 128 -14.79 10.63 2.28
CA ALA A 128 -14.24 11.22 1.06
C ALA A 128 -14.91 10.57 -0.16
N ASP A 129 -15.99 11.17 -0.67
CA ASP A 129 -16.89 10.58 -1.66
C ASP A 129 -16.57 10.93 -3.13
N GLU A 130 -15.49 11.68 -3.36
CA GLU A 130 -15.09 12.15 -4.69
C GLU A 130 -13.89 11.36 -5.25
N LEU A 131 -14.16 10.27 -5.98
CA LEU A 131 -13.12 9.47 -6.64
C LEU A 131 -12.73 10.04 -8.01
N THR A 132 -11.44 10.00 -8.35
CA THR A 132 -10.95 10.30 -9.69
C THR A 132 -11.61 9.38 -10.73
N TRP A 133 -11.88 9.90 -11.93
CA TRP A 133 -12.48 9.14 -13.03
C TRP A 133 -11.69 9.28 -14.34
N PRO A 134 -11.47 8.18 -15.10
CA PRO A 134 -11.79 6.78 -14.78
C PRO A 134 -10.93 6.22 -13.64
N GLN A 135 -11.25 5.00 -13.16
CA GLN A 135 -10.39 4.30 -12.20
C GLN A 135 -9.00 4.08 -12.80
N PRO A 136 -7.92 4.58 -12.19
CA PRO A 136 -6.58 4.39 -12.72
C PRO A 136 -6.17 2.92 -12.60
N ALA A 137 -5.37 2.44 -13.56
CA ALA A 137 -4.99 1.02 -13.65
C ALA A 137 -4.21 0.48 -12.42
N TYR A 138 -3.63 1.36 -11.60
CA TYR A 138 -2.98 0.94 -10.35
C TYR A 138 -3.99 0.64 -9.22
N SER A 139 -5.21 1.16 -9.29
CA SER A 139 -6.25 0.97 -8.27
C SER A 139 -7.03 -0.31 -8.56
N ALA A 140 -7.01 -1.27 -7.64
CA ALA A 140 -7.67 -2.56 -7.81
C ALA A 140 -9.12 -2.54 -7.30
N PHE A 141 -9.33 -1.93 -6.14
CA PHE A 141 -10.64 -1.75 -5.53
C PHE A 141 -10.66 -0.43 -4.76
N ARG A 142 -11.77 0.30 -4.79
CA ARG A 142 -11.95 1.54 -4.06
C ARG A 142 -13.43 1.78 -3.77
N GLU A 143 -13.74 2.22 -2.57
CA GLU A 143 -15.11 2.54 -2.13
C GLU A 143 -15.08 3.52 -0.96
N TYR A 144 -16.01 4.47 -0.94
CA TYR A 144 -16.23 5.37 0.19
C TYR A 144 -17.33 4.80 1.10
N SER A 145 -16.94 3.92 2.01
CA SER A 145 -17.80 3.40 3.08
C SER A 145 -17.00 3.38 4.37
N PHE A 146 -17.62 3.63 5.51
CA PHE A 146 -16.94 3.41 6.78
C PHE A 146 -16.76 1.91 7.03
N GLY A 147 -15.65 1.54 7.66
CA GLY A 147 -15.29 0.16 7.83
C GLY A 147 -14.02 -0.06 8.66
N HIS A 148 -13.57 -1.30 8.63
CA HIS A 148 -12.28 -1.72 9.16
C HIS A 148 -11.79 -2.95 8.39
N ALA A 149 -10.51 -3.27 8.53
CA ALA A 149 -9.94 -4.45 7.91
C ALA A 149 -9.23 -5.36 8.90
N VAL A 150 -9.13 -6.63 8.53
CA VAL A 150 -8.38 -7.65 9.25
C VAL A 150 -7.33 -8.24 8.32
N LEU A 151 -6.08 -8.22 8.77
CA LEU A 151 -4.98 -8.96 8.16
C LEU A 151 -4.65 -10.17 9.04
N ASP A 152 -4.89 -11.37 8.50
CA ASP A 152 -4.74 -12.64 9.18
C ASP A 152 -3.58 -13.44 8.55
N ILE A 153 -2.41 -13.35 9.19
CA ILE A 153 -1.20 -14.04 8.74
C ILE A 153 -1.31 -15.54 9.05
N LYS A 154 -1.38 -16.37 8.01
CA LYS A 154 -1.51 -17.83 8.16
C LYS A 154 -0.17 -18.51 8.38
N ASN A 155 0.84 -18.09 7.64
CA ASN A 155 2.19 -18.66 7.71
C ASN A 155 3.18 -17.72 6.98
N ARG A 156 4.41 -18.18 6.74
CA ARG A 156 5.46 -17.39 6.06
C ARG A 156 5.17 -17.06 4.59
N THR A 157 4.19 -17.71 3.95
CA THR A 157 3.87 -17.50 2.53
C THR A 157 2.51 -16.86 2.30
N HIS A 158 1.51 -17.09 3.16
CA HIS A 158 0.14 -16.62 2.96
C HIS A 158 -0.38 -15.77 4.12
N ALA A 159 -1.02 -14.66 3.78
CA ALA A 159 -1.84 -13.86 4.67
C ALA A 159 -3.17 -13.55 3.99
N TYR A 160 -4.26 -13.60 4.74
CA TYR A 160 -5.59 -13.27 4.25
C TYR A 160 -5.97 -11.88 4.73
N TYR A 161 -6.43 -11.04 3.80
CA TYR A 161 -6.91 -9.70 4.07
C TYR A 161 -8.39 -9.60 3.73
N ALA A 162 -9.15 -8.97 4.62
CA ALA A 162 -10.56 -8.69 4.40
C ALA A 162 -10.93 -7.32 4.95
N TRP A 163 -11.64 -6.54 4.16
CA TRP A 163 -12.25 -5.27 4.55
C TRP A 163 -13.75 -5.45 4.78
N TYR A 164 -14.27 -4.86 5.85
CA TYR A 164 -15.64 -5.00 6.32
C TYR A 164 -16.27 -3.63 6.46
N ARG A 165 -17.42 -3.42 5.81
CA ARG A 165 -18.17 -2.17 5.91
C ARG A 165 -19.00 -2.16 7.18
N ASN A 166 -19.15 -0.99 7.79
CA ASN A 166 -19.92 -0.83 9.04
C ASN A 166 -21.43 -1.06 8.85
N HIS A 167 -21.95 -0.82 7.64
CA HIS A 167 -23.37 -1.03 7.34
C HIS A 167 -23.70 -2.46 6.90
N ASP A 168 -22.66 -3.28 6.65
CA ASP A 168 -22.85 -4.71 6.43
C ASP A 168 -22.96 -5.44 7.79
N GLY A 169 -23.48 -6.67 7.78
CA GLY A 169 -23.34 -7.52 8.96
C GLY A 169 -21.87 -7.81 9.27
N ASN A 170 -21.48 -7.87 10.56
CA ASN A 170 -20.10 -8.03 11.06
C ASN A 170 -19.25 -9.18 10.46
N LYS A 171 -19.81 -10.05 9.63
CA LYS A 171 -19.12 -11.19 8.99
C LYS A 171 -19.03 -11.10 7.46
N VAL A 172 -19.55 -10.04 6.85
CA VAL A 172 -19.56 -9.88 5.40
C VAL A 172 -18.35 -9.05 4.99
N ALA A 173 -17.37 -9.69 4.36
CA ALA A 173 -16.23 -9.00 3.78
C ALA A 173 -16.62 -8.42 2.42
N ALA A 174 -16.45 -7.10 2.26
CA ALA A 174 -16.77 -6.37 1.04
C ALA A 174 -15.65 -6.44 0.00
N ASP A 175 -14.40 -6.49 0.46
CA ASP A 175 -13.23 -6.77 -0.37
C ASP A 175 -12.30 -7.75 0.35
N THR A 176 -11.68 -8.64 -0.40
CA THR A 176 -10.80 -9.68 0.13
C THR A 176 -9.60 -9.89 -0.76
N MET A 177 -8.47 -10.29 -0.16
CA MET A 177 -7.26 -10.62 -0.91
C MET A 177 -6.42 -11.66 -0.15
N TRP A 178 -5.93 -12.66 -0.88
CA TRP A 178 -4.82 -13.48 -0.41
C TRP A 178 -3.50 -12.82 -0.81
N PHE A 179 -2.71 -12.45 0.18
CA PHE A 179 -1.34 -12.01 -0.03
C PHE A 179 -0.40 -13.20 -0.10
N THR A 180 0.50 -13.18 -1.09
CA THR A 180 1.68 -14.03 -1.14
C THR A 180 2.93 -13.26 -0.78
N ASN A 181 3.73 -13.82 0.12
CA ASN A 181 4.90 -13.17 0.68
C ASN A 181 5.95 -12.83 -0.39
N ARG A 182 6.49 -11.61 -0.35
CA ARG A 182 7.49 -11.10 -1.33
C ARG A 182 8.87 -11.68 -1.20
N TYR A 183 9.17 -12.34 -0.09
CA TYR A 183 10.44 -13.03 0.10
C TYR A 183 10.30 -14.53 -0.18
N HIS A 184 9.32 -15.19 0.45
CA HIS A 184 9.16 -16.65 0.40
C HIS A 184 8.31 -17.16 -0.77
N MET A 185 7.49 -16.32 -1.42
CA MET A 185 6.64 -16.71 -2.56
C MET A 185 6.46 -15.57 -3.59
N PRO A 186 7.56 -14.99 -4.14
CA PRO A 186 7.53 -13.74 -4.92
C PRO A 186 6.82 -13.82 -6.28
N ASN A 187 6.60 -15.01 -6.83
CA ASN A 187 6.13 -15.20 -8.21
C ASN A 187 4.63 -15.53 -8.31
N HIS A 188 3.94 -15.69 -7.19
CA HIS A 188 2.55 -16.16 -7.14
C HIS A 188 1.61 -15.03 -6.81
N ASP A 189 1.42 -14.09 -7.74
CA ASP A 189 0.51 -12.96 -7.55
C ASP A 189 -0.60 -12.96 -8.59
N GLU A 190 -1.82 -13.30 -8.15
CA GLU A 190 -3.02 -13.24 -9.00
C GLU A 190 -3.37 -11.80 -9.37
N SER A 191 -2.94 -10.82 -8.57
CA SER A 191 -3.20 -9.39 -8.75
C SER A 191 -2.70 -8.83 -10.09
N LEU A 192 -1.65 -9.43 -10.67
CA LEU A 192 -1.10 -9.02 -11.97
C LEU A 192 -1.83 -9.65 -13.15
N SER A 193 -2.46 -10.82 -12.97
CA SER A 193 -3.26 -11.46 -14.02
C SER A 193 -4.50 -10.62 -14.36
N ALA A 194 -5.05 -9.91 -13.37
CA ALA A 194 -6.14 -8.95 -13.54
C ALA A 194 -5.65 -7.62 -14.13
N ALA A 195 -4.57 -7.04 -13.58
CA ALA A 195 -4.01 -5.76 -14.07
C ALA A 195 -3.50 -5.85 -15.53
N ALA A 196 -2.94 -7.00 -15.93
CA ALA A 196 -2.53 -7.22 -17.32
C ALA A 196 -3.72 -7.23 -18.30
N LYS A 197 -4.93 -7.60 -17.85
CA LYS A 197 -6.13 -7.52 -18.71
C LYS A 197 -6.63 -6.08 -18.89
N VAL A 198 -6.38 -5.21 -17.92
CA VAL A 198 -6.81 -3.80 -17.93
C VAL A 198 -5.81 -2.91 -18.69
N ALA A 199 -4.51 -3.22 -18.65
CA ALA A 199 -3.46 -2.42 -19.31
C ALA A 199 -3.41 -2.57 -20.85
N TYR A 200 -4.15 -3.52 -21.43
CA TYR A 200 -4.21 -3.76 -22.88
C TYR A 200 -5.63 -3.59 -23.47
N ALA A 201 -6.54 -2.95 -22.74
CA ALA A 201 -7.86 -2.53 -23.22
C ALA A 201 -7.90 -1.00 -23.37
#